data_AF-A0AAN6INA1-F1
#
_entry.id   AF-A0AAN6INA1-F1
#
_cell.length_a   1.000
_cell.length_b   1.000
_cell.length_c   1.000
_cell.angle_alpha   90.00
_cell.angle_beta   90.00
_cell.angle_gamma   90.00
#
_symmetry.space_group_name_H-M   'P 1'
#
loop_
_entity.id
_entity.type
_entity.pdbx_description
1 polymer ?
#
loop_
_entity_poly.entity_id
_entity_poly.type
_entity_poly.pdbx_seq_one_letter_code
_entity_poly.pdbx_strand_id
1 'polypeptide(L)'
;MKTRALEKYTVRDVLEYRGHPQLQHTVDECDTVEDALELMYAHDVVSLPVLGGSNSDDQAFVDIVSVYDLRDYITNSQGLEEEVDFQMLSGRASGKPTVLEDTVAQVVRSRKHASQEVSTRMPLEELVKLFATYGQHRVLVTATDDDNDTDNNAQVPGTRKRGVSVDSGCSSISLQNNKVCGLTQYDVVRFIQHHNHELGSSLDTPIMSVARTHAPLSPSARGHMPHITVRNTALHALVLLRDSHNSALPVVDSDGRLVTEFAATMLRGLTHNSIGLLGKPVLAYMFGLRMRVLSPYVVHENFTLSQVMSGLLRMNCRRAWLVDREERPVAVISLTDVLNHFL
;
A
#
# COMPACT_ATOMS: atom_id res chain seq x y z
N MET A 1 -12.85 10.23 19.03
CA MET A 1 -13.86 11.31 19.17
C MET A 1 -14.43 11.45 17.77
N LYS A 2 -15.65 10.97 17.52
CA LYS A 2 -16.15 10.80 16.15
C LYS A 2 -16.17 12.14 15.42
N THR A 3 -15.44 12.26 14.32
CA THR A 3 -15.35 13.53 13.61
C THR A 3 -16.54 13.66 12.66
N ARG A 4 -17.58 14.40 13.08
CA ARG A 4 -18.78 14.68 12.25
C ARG A 4 -18.46 15.25 10.86
N ALA A 5 -17.26 15.81 10.68
CA ALA A 5 -16.81 16.34 9.39
C ALA A 5 -16.77 15.28 8.26
N LEU A 6 -16.54 13.99 8.57
CA LEU A 6 -16.50 12.96 7.53
C LEU A 6 -17.89 12.52 7.05
N GLU A 7 -18.94 12.75 7.85
CA GLU A 7 -20.30 12.26 7.58
C GLU A 7 -20.96 12.93 6.37
N LYS A 8 -20.48 14.11 5.96
CA LYS A 8 -21.01 14.86 4.82
C LYS A 8 -20.35 14.51 3.47
N TYR A 9 -19.30 13.69 3.50
CA TYR A 9 -18.54 13.32 2.31
C TYR A 9 -18.82 11.87 1.90
N THR A 10 -18.60 11.61 0.63
CA THR A 10 -18.75 10.31 -0.02
C THR A 10 -17.46 9.91 -0.74
N VAL A 11 -17.42 8.67 -1.23
CA VAL A 11 -16.33 8.20 -2.08
C VAL A 11 -16.20 9.04 -3.36
N ARG A 12 -17.32 9.53 -3.92
CA ARG A 12 -17.33 10.43 -5.08
C ARG A 12 -16.51 11.69 -4.83
N ASP A 13 -16.67 12.33 -3.68
CA ASP A 13 -15.95 13.57 -3.35
C ASP A 13 -14.42 13.37 -3.34
N VAL A 14 -13.97 12.21 -2.85
CA VAL A 14 -12.54 11.84 -2.85
C VAL A 14 -12.05 11.64 -4.28
N LEU A 15 -12.84 10.99 -5.13
CA LEU A 15 -12.50 10.80 -6.55
C LEU A 15 -12.45 12.12 -7.30
N GLU A 16 -13.45 12.99 -7.15
CA GLU A 16 -13.47 14.31 -7.79
C GLU A 16 -12.26 15.16 -7.38
N TYR A 17 -11.89 15.14 -6.10
CA TYR A 17 -10.68 15.81 -5.61
C TYR A 17 -9.39 15.21 -6.17
N ARG A 18 -9.30 13.88 -6.26
CA ARG A 18 -8.15 13.19 -6.83
C ARG A 18 -8.00 13.46 -8.33
N GLY A 19 -9.11 13.73 -9.02
CA GLY A 19 -9.20 13.90 -10.47
C GLY A 19 -9.71 12.63 -11.15
N HIS A 20 -9.41 12.45 -12.44
CA HIS A 20 -9.75 11.24 -13.19
C HIS A 20 -8.55 10.28 -13.21
N PRO A 21 -8.34 9.45 -12.16
CA PRO A 21 -7.26 8.49 -12.17
C PRO A 21 -7.53 7.45 -13.26
N GLN A 22 -6.67 7.40 -14.26
CA GLN A 22 -6.70 6.34 -15.25
C GLN A 22 -6.13 5.06 -14.62
N LEU A 23 -6.86 3.95 -14.75
CA LEU A 23 -6.31 2.62 -14.52
C LEU A 23 -5.32 2.33 -15.64
N GLN A 24 -4.05 2.67 -15.43
CA GLN A 24 -3.03 2.55 -16.48
C GLN A 24 -2.46 1.14 -16.60
N HIS A 25 -2.52 0.36 -15.52
CA HIS A 25 -1.83 -0.93 -15.43
C HIS A 25 -2.75 -1.96 -14.81
N THR A 26 -2.85 -3.11 -15.47
CA THR A 26 -3.65 -4.28 -15.07
C THR A 26 -2.82 -5.53 -15.35
N VAL A 27 -3.16 -6.63 -14.70
CA VAL A 27 -2.63 -7.97 -15.01
C VAL A 27 -3.77 -8.91 -15.38
N ASP A 28 -3.49 -9.86 -16.24
CA ASP A 28 -4.38 -10.99 -16.51
C ASP A 28 -4.26 -12.03 -15.37
N GLU A 29 -5.31 -12.81 -15.14
CA GLU A 29 -5.28 -13.90 -14.17
C GLU A 29 -4.24 -14.99 -14.51
N CYS A 30 -3.84 -15.09 -15.78
CA CYS A 30 -2.81 -16.00 -16.28
C CYS A 30 -1.38 -15.44 -16.18
N ASP A 31 -1.21 -14.14 -15.94
CA ASP A 31 0.11 -13.54 -15.73
C ASP A 31 0.79 -14.17 -14.51
N THR A 32 2.13 -14.22 -14.52
CA THR A 32 2.89 -14.79 -13.41
C THR A 32 3.03 -13.81 -12.25
N VAL A 33 3.42 -14.33 -11.09
CA VAL A 33 3.83 -13.52 -9.94
C VAL A 33 5.00 -12.59 -10.31
N GLU A 34 5.97 -13.08 -11.11
CA GLU A 34 7.08 -12.27 -11.62
C GLU A 34 6.59 -11.11 -12.49
N ASP A 35 5.70 -11.37 -13.45
CA ASP A 35 5.13 -10.33 -14.34
C ASP A 35 4.42 -9.24 -13.52
N ALA A 36 3.63 -9.64 -12.52
CA ALA A 36 2.95 -8.71 -11.64
C ALA A 36 3.94 -7.85 -10.81
N LEU A 37 5.00 -8.46 -10.26
CA LEU A 37 6.04 -7.74 -9.52
C LEU A 37 6.79 -6.76 -10.43
N GLU A 38 7.18 -7.19 -11.63
CA GLU A 38 7.86 -6.36 -12.62
C GLU A 38 7.00 -5.17 -13.02
N LEU A 39 5.71 -5.38 -13.32
CA LEU A 39 4.80 -4.29 -13.68
C LEU A 39 4.60 -3.32 -12.51
N MET A 40 4.51 -3.82 -11.27
CA MET A 40 4.47 -2.99 -10.07
C MET A 40 5.76 -2.17 -9.89
N TYR A 41 6.92 -2.75 -10.20
CA TYR A 41 8.22 -2.07 -10.13
C TYR A 41 8.33 -0.97 -11.18
N ALA A 42 8.03 -1.29 -12.44
CA ALA A 42 8.16 -0.41 -13.59
C ALA A 42 7.31 0.87 -13.44
N HIS A 43 6.14 0.77 -12.83
CA HIS A 43 5.19 1.87 -12.68
C HIS A 43 5.11 2.45 -11.27
N ASP A 44 6.00 2.02 -10.36
CA ASP A 44 6.00 2.38 -8.94
C ASP A 44 4.61 2.23 -8.27
N VAL A 45 3.85 1.20 -8.65
CA VAL A 45 2.57 0.87 -8.03
C VAL A 45 2.73 -0.31 -7.06
N VAL A 46 1.78 -0.48 -6.14
CA VAL A 46 1.85 -1.56 -5.11
C VAL A 46 0.67 -2.51 -5.16
N SER A 47 -0.21 -2.31 -6.13
CA SER A 47 -1.26 -3.23 -6.46
C SER A 47 -1.66 -3.03 -7.91
N LEU A 48 -2.27 -4.06 -8.48
CA LEU A 48 -2.74 -4.11 -9.84
C LEU A 48 -4.16 -4.69 -9.84
N PRO A 49 -5.10 -4.06 -10.56
CA PRO A 49 -6.28 -4.74 -11.09
C PRO A 49 -5.93 -6.07 -11.74
N VAL A 50 -6.75 -7.08 -11.51
CA VAL A 50 -6.74 -8.38 -12.14
C VAL A 50 -7.95 -8.44 -13.05
N LEU A 51 -7.69 -8.61 -14.35
CA LEU A 51 -8.69 -8.89 -15.35
C LEU A 51 -8.82 -10.40 -15.51
N GLY A 52 -10.05 -10.87 -15.71
CA GLY A 52 -10.33 -12.25 -16.06
C GLY A 52 -11.11 -12.33 -17.35
N GLY A 53 -11.15 -13.55 -17.91
CA GLY A 53 -11.78 -13.82 -19.19
C GLY A 53 -10.75 -14.14 -20.26
N SER A 54 -10.99 -15.24 -20.98
CA SER A 54 -10.05 -15.76 -21.99
C SER A 54 -10.01 -14.94 -23.28
N ASN A 55 -10.97 -14.02 -23.49
CA ASN A 55 -11.17 -13.28 -24.72
C ASN A 55 -11.09 -11.77 -24.44
N SER A 56 -10.43 -11.02 -25.34
CA SER A 56 -10.25 -9.57 -25.23
C SER A 56 -11.55 -8.78 -25.07
N ASP A 57 -12.65 -9.30 -25.60
CA ASP A 57 -13.93 -8.59 -25.66
C ASP A 57 -14.79 -8.78 -24.39
N ASP A 58 -14.41 -9.69 -23.50
CA ASP A 58 -15.13 -10.02 -22.26
C ASP A 58 -14.22 -9.91 -21.03
N GLN A 59 -13.23 -9.01 -21.07
CA GLN A 59 -12.37 -8.75 -19.92
C GLN A 59 -13.18 -8.08 -18.81
N ALA A 60 -13.59 -8.90 -17.85
CA ALA A 60 -14.22 -8.45 -16.63
C ALA A 60 -13.16 -8.21 -15.58
N PHE A 61 -13.35 -7.15 -14.79
CA PHE A 61 -12.57 -6.95 -13.60
C PHE A 61 -12.91 -8.08 -12.60
N VAL A 62 -11.91 -8.82 -12.15
CA VAL A 62 -12.09 -9.90 -11.18
C VAL A 62 -11.69 -9.46 -9.79
N ASP A 63 -10.55 -8.78 -9.65
CA ASP A 63 -9.95 -8.53 -8.34
C ASP A 63 -8.79 -7.51 -8.32
N ILE A 64 -8.26 -7.15 -7.15
CA ILE A 64 -6.95 -6.50 -7.00
C ILE A 64 -5.96 -7.50 -6.40
N VAL A 65 -4.76 -7.58 -6.98
CA VAL A 65 -3.59 -8.21 -6.36
C VAL A 65 -2.62 -7.12 -5.86
N SER A 66 -2.19 -7.21 -4.61
CA SER A 66 -1.22 -6.28 -4.01
C SER A 66 0.13 -6.95 -3.75
N VAL A 67 1.18 -6.15 -3.57
CA VAL A 67 2.49 -6.67 -3.18
C VAL A 67 2.47 -7.40 -1.83
N TYR A 68 1.47 -7.13 -0.98
CA TYR A 68 1.29 -7.84 0.30
C TYR A 68 0.70 -9.23 0.09
N ASP A 69 -0.23 -9.39 -0.86
CA ASP A 69 -0.76 -10.69 -1.25
C ASP A 69 0.36 -11.55 -1.87
N LEU A 70 1.16 -10.95 -2.75
CA LEU A 70 2.31 -11.60 -3.37
C LEU A 70 3.36 -11.99 -2.32
N ARG A 71 3.67 -11.11 -1.36
CA ARG A 71 4.56 -11.45 -0.22
C ARG A 71 4.05 -12.68 0.53
N ASP A 72 2.79 -12.65 0.96
CA ASP A 72 2.21 -13.71 1.79
C ASP A 72 2.17 -15.03 1.02
N TYR A 73 1.87 -14.98 -0.28
CA TYR A 73 1.92 -16.13 -1.17
C TYR A 73 3.34 -16.70 -1.30
N ILE A 74 4.32 -15.86 -1.67
CA ILE A 74 5.72 -16.24 -1.85
C ILE A 74 6.26 -16.87 -0.57
N THR A 75 6.12 -16.20 0.57
CA THR A 75 6.66 -16.66 1.86
C THR A 75 5.97 -17.91 2.42
N ASN A 76 4.79 -18.28 1.93
CA ASN A 76 4.12 -19.53 2.29
C ASN A 76 4.39 -20.68 1.30
N SER A 77 5.10 -20.42 0.20
CA SER A 77 5.37 -21.45 -0.81
C SER A 77 6.35 -22.50 -0.29
N GLN A 78 6.06 -23.76 -0.62
CA GLN A 78 6.95 -24.89 -0.35
C GLN A 78 8.13 -24.81 -1.33
N GLY A 79 9.35 -25.07 -0.85
CA GLY A 79 10.54 -25.02 -1.72
C GLY A 79 11.25 -23.67 -1.76
N LEU A 80 10.68 -22.60 -1.19
CA LEU A 80 11.29 -21.26 -1.25
C LEU A 80 12.67 -21.24 -0.57
N GLU A 81 12.78 -21.80 0.63
CA GLU A 81 14.05 -21.84 1.37
C GLU A 81 15.11 -22.64 0.60
N GLU A 82 14.73 -23.80 0.07
CA GLU A 82 15.63 -24.63 -0.73
C GLU A 82 16.09 -23.93 -2.02
N GLU A 83 15.21 -23.20 -2.70
CA GLU A 83 15.56 -22.43 -3.90
C GLU A 83 16.51 -21.27 -3.54
N VAL A 84 16.20 -20.51 -2.49
CA VAL A 84 17.04 -19.42 -2.01
C VAL A 84 18.44 -19.92 -1.67
N ASP A 85 18.54 -21.02 -0.92
CA ASP A 85 19.81 -21.63 -0.55
C ASP A 85 20.57 -22.17 -1.77
N PHE A 86 19.88 -22.82 -2.70
CA PHE A 86 20.49 -23.31 -3.93
C PHE A 86 21.10 -22.18 -4.75
N GLN A 87 20.38 -21.10 -4.99
CA GLN A 87 20.88 -19.96 -5.76
C GLN A 87 22.01 -19.23 -5.02
N MET A 88 21.90 -19.12 -3.70
CA MET A 88 22.95 -18.54 -2.85
C MET A 88 24.28 -19.27 -2.96
N LEU A 89 24.25 -20.61 -3.00
CA LEU A 89 25.44 -21.46 -3.07
C LEU A 89 25.98 -21.61 -4.49
N SER A 90 25.09 -21.75 -5.47
CA SER A 90 25.47 -22.06 -6.86
C SER A 90 25.64 -20.83 -7.74
N GLY A 91 25.06 -19.69 -7.37
CA GLY A 91 25.04 -18.46 -8.17
C GLY A 91 24.18 -18.55 -9.44
N ARG A 92 23.33 -19.58 -9.58
CA ARG A 92 22.45 -19.80 -10.72
C ARG A 92 21.08 -20.29 -10.27
N ALA A 93 20.05 -20.09 -11.10
CA ALA A 93 18.73 -20.66 -10.88
C ALA A 93 18.78 -22.20 -10.85
N SER A 94 17.91 -22.84 -10.07
CA SER A 94 17.85 -24.32 -10.00
C SER A 94 17.36 -24.99 -11.27
N GLY A 95 16.70 -24.23 -12.15
CA GLY A 95 16.02 -24.73 -13.33
C GLY A 95 14.72 -25.48 -13.01
N LYS A 96 14.31 -25.54 -11.74
CA LYS A 96 12.98 -25.97 -11.35
C LYS A 96 12.02 -24.79 -11.39
N PRO A 97 10.72 -25.03 -11.64
CA PRO A 97 9.71 -23.98 -11.50
C PRO A 97 9.78 -23.36 -10.11
N THR A 98 9.74 -22.03 -10.06
CA THR A 98 9.76 -21.26 -8.81
C THR A 98 8.38 -20.71 -8.50
N VAL A 99 8.14 -20.29 -7.26
CA VAL A 99 6.89 -19.59 -6.88
C VAL A 99 6.64 -18.31 -7.69
N LEU A 100 7.67 -17.74 -8.32
CA LEU A 100 7.51 -16.56 -9.16
C LEU A 100 6.86 -16.89 -10.51
N GLU A 101 6.85 -18.16 -10.91
CA GLU A 101 6.19 -18.64 -12.13
C GLU A 101 4.72 -19.04 -11.88
N ASP A 102 4.26 -19.08 -10.62
CA ASP A 102 2.84 -19.27 -10.30
C ASP A 102 2.01 -18.11 -10.84
N THR A 103 0.74 -18.36 -11.18
CA THR A 103 -0.14 -17.36 -11.77
C THR A 103 -0.77 -16.45 -10.73
N VAL A 104 -1.14 -15.23 -11.15
CA VAL A 104 -1.92 -14.28 -10.34
C VAL A 104 -3.23 -14.91 -9.86
N ALA A 105 -3.89 -15.76 -10.66
CA ALA A 105 -5.08 -16.49 -10.24
C ALA A 105 -4.83 -17.38 -9.01
N GLN A 106 -3.66 -18.04 -8.92
CA GLN A 106 -3.31 -18.86 -7.75
C GLN A 106 -3.17 -17.98 -6.49
N VAL A 107 -2.54 -16.80 -6.62
CA VAL A 107 -2.42 -15.82 -5.53
C VAL A 107 -3.80 -15.38 -5.05
N VAL A 108 -4.65 -14.95 -5.97
CA VAL A 108 -6.01 -14.46 -5.69
C VAL A 108 -6.87 -15.53 -5.00
N ARG A 109 -6.73 -16.81 -5.38
CA ARG A 109 -7.46 -17.91 -4.75
C ARG A 109 -6.92 -18.29 -3.36
N SER A 110 -5.64 -18.02 -3.08
CA SER A 110 -4.99 -18.39 -1.83
C SER A 110 -5.30 -17.46 -0.66
N ARG A 111 -5.73 -16.22 -0.95
CA ARG A 111 -5.95 -15.19 0.07
C ARG A 111 -7.19 -15.46 0.90
N LYS A 112 -7.18 -14.95 2.13
CA LYS A 112 -8.30 -15.09 3.08
C LYS A 112 -9.47 -14.15 2.79
N HIS A 113 -9.20 -13.00 2.18
CA HIS A 113 -10.17 -11.93 2.02
C HIS A 113 -10.16 -11.40 0.59
N ALA A 114 -11.35 -11.29 0.00
CA ALA A 114 -11.50 -10.68 -1.30
C ALA A 114 -11.41 -9.15 -1.23
N SER A 115 -10.93 -8.54 -2.32
CA SER A 115 -11.07 -7.09 -2.51
C SER A 115 -12.55 -6.71 -2.42
N GLN A 116 -12.84 -5.59 -1.77
CA GLN A 116 -14.20 -5.08 -1.71
C GLN A 116 -14.42 -4.04 -2.81
N GLU A 117 -15.56 -4.16 -3.46
CA GLU A 117 -16.11 -3.14 -4.33
C GLU A 117 -16.94 -2.16 -3.50
N VAL A 118 -16.74 -0.87 -3.76
CA VAL A 118 -17.44 0.23 -3.09
C VAL A 118 -18.16 1.09 -4.12
N SER A 119 -19.36 1.53 -3.78
CA SER A 119 -20.10 2.49 -4.61
C SER A 119 -19.54 3.90 -4.44
N THR A 120 -19.59 4.72 -5.50
CA THR A 120 -19.27 6.16 -5.41
C THR A 120 -20.14 6.90 -4.40
N ARG A 121 -21.35 6.39 -4.10
CA ARG A 121 -22.30 6.97 -3.13
C ARG A 121 -22.02 6.54 -1.68
N MET A 122 -21.08 5.62 -1.44
CA MET A 122 -20.73 5.16 -0.10
C MET A 122 -20.25 6.36 0.75
N PRO A 123 -20.74 6.52 2.00
CA PRO A 123 -20.24 7.53 2.91
C PRO A 123 -18.74 7.37 3.16
N LEU A 124 -18.00 8.47 3.21
CA LEU A 124 -16.55 8.43 3.42
C LEU A 124 -16.18 7.77 4.75
N GLU A 125 -16.98 7.94 5.79
CA GLU A 125 -16.79 7.27 7.08
C GLU A 125 -16.75 5.73 6.94
N GLU A 126 -17.65 5.15 6.14
CA GLU A 126 -17.67 3.71 5.91
C GLU A 126 -16.43 3.25 5.14
N LEU A 127 -15.99 4.01 4.14
CA LEU A 127 -14.72 3.73 3.46
C LEU A 127 -13.51 3.81 4.43
N VAL A 128 -13.49 4.78 5.34
CA VAL A 128 -12.44 4.91 6.35
C VAL A 128 -12.47 3.69 7.28
N LYS A 129 -13.65 3.19 7.68
CA LYS A 129 -13.78 1.94 8.46
C LYS A 129 -13.22 0.74 7.70
N LEU A 130 -13.49 0.63 6.40
CA LEU A 130 -12.95 -0.43 5.54
C LEU A 130 -11.41 -0.45 5.60
N PHE A 131 -10.78 0.71 5.41
CA PHE A 131 -9.34 0.83 5.47
C PHE A 131 -8.74 0.64 6.86
N ALA A 132 -9.37 1.19 7.90
CA ALA A 132 -8.85 1.19 9.26
C ALA A 132 -9.02 -0.16 9.97
N THR A 133 -10.11 -0.88 9.68
CA THR A 133 -10.53 -2.06 10.45
C THR A 133 -10.22 -3.37 9.74
N TYR A 134 -10.36 -3.42 8.41
CA TYR A 134 -10.24 -4.66 7.65
C TYR A 134 -8.85 -4.85 7.03
N GLY A 135 -7.90 -3.97 7.37
CA GLY A 135 -6.53 -4.04 6.84
C GLY A 135 -6.44 -3.80 5.32
N GLN A 136 -7.51 -3.33 4.70
CA GLN A 136 -7.50 -3.01 3.28
C GLN A 136 -6.68 -1.75 3.05
N HIS A 137 -5.78 -1.79 2.08
CA HIS A 137 -5.00 -0.62 1.68
C HIS A 137 -5.58 0.08 0.44
N ARG A 138 -6.43 -0.63 -0.29
CA ARG A 138 -7.04 -0.21 -1.54
C ARG A 138 -8.42 -0.84 -1.69
N VAL A 139 -9.32 -0.13 -2.36
CA VAL A 139 -10.65 -0.62 -2.74
C VAL A 139 -10.92 -0.31 -4.20
N LEU A 140 -11.89 -0.99 -4.77
CA LEU A 140 -12.37 -0.73 -6.11
C LEU A 140 -13.63 0.10 -6.03
N VAL A 141 -13.68 1.18 -6.77
CA VAL A 141 -14.88 2.01 -6.87
C VAL A 141 -15.55 1.73 -8.20
N THR A 142 -16.81 1.30 -8.15
CA THR A 142 -17.66 1.12 -9.31
C THR A 142 -18.62 2.31 -9.42
N ALA A 143 -18.64 2.98 -10.57
CA ALA A 143 -19.67 4.00 -10.84
C ALA A 143 -20.98 3.31 -11.21
N THR A 144 -22.07 3.69 -10.56
CA THR A 144 -23.42 3.27 -10.93
C THR A 144 -23.92 4.08 -12.13
N ASP A 145 -24.53 3.41 -13.12
CA ASP A 145 -24.96 4.01 -14.40
C ASP A 145 -25.93 5.20 -14.28
N ASP A 146 -26.61 5.35 -13.15
CA ASP A 146 -27.53 6.46 -12.84
C ASP A 146 -26.94 7.87 -13.05
N ASP A 147 -25.61 8.03 -13.10
CA ASP A 147 -24.96 9.33 -13.31
C ASP A 147 -25.02 9.83 -14.76
N ASN A 148 -25.38 8.98 -15.73
CA ASN A 148 -25.38 9.38 -17.15
C ASN A 148 -26.68 10.07 -17.60
N ASP A 149 -27.73 10.09 -16.79
CA ASP A 149 -29.08 10.51 -17.24
C ASP A 149 -29.43 12.00 -17.02
N THR A 150 -28.57 12.81 -16.39
CA THR A 150 -28.94 14.20 -16.00
C THR A 150 -28.33 15.34 -16.82
N ASP A 151 -27.35 15.11 -17.69
CA ASP A 151 -26.59 16.21 -18.33
C ASP A 151 -27.00 16.57 -19.76
N ASN A 152 -28.03 15.97 -20.34
CA ASN A 152 -28.41 16.23 -21.73
C ASN A 152 -29.38 17.41 -21.95
N ASN A 153 -29.72 18.27 -20.97
CA ASN A 153 -30.78 19.28 -21.20
C ASN A 153 -30.66 20.67 -20.54
N ALA A 154 -29.49 21.18 -20.18
CA ALA A 154 -29.37 22.60 -19.77
C ALA A 154 -28.05 23.27 -20.20
N GLN A 155 -28.04 23.86 -21.40
CA GLN A 155 -27.08 24.91 -21.74
C GLN A 155 -27.31 26.13 -20.84
N VAL A 156 -26.52 26.28 -19.78
CA VAL A 156 -26.43 27.52 -19.00
C VAL A 156 -25.10 28.22 -19.32
N PRO A 157 -25.12 29.50 -19.76
CA PRO A 157 -23.90 30.23 -20.06
C PRO A 157 -23.30 30.85 -18.80
N GLY A 158 -22.05 30.49 -18.49
CA GLY A 158 -21.09 31.40 -17.84
C GLY A 158 -20.67 31.07 -16.41
N THR A 159 -19.44 30.59 -16.24
CA THR A 159 -18.33 31.27 -15.52
C THR A 159 -17.15 30.30 -15.41
N ARG A 160 -16.07 30.57 -16.16
CA ARG A 160 -14.85 29.74 -16.17
C ARG A 160 -14.01 30.03 -14.92
N LYS A 161 -14.01 29.12 -13.93
CA LYS A 161 -12.95 29.05 -12.92
C LYS A 161 -11.79 28.20 -13.48
N ARG A 162 -10.62 28.83 -13.67
CA ARG A 162 -9.37 28.14 -14.04
C ARG A 162 -8.87 27.35 -12.82
N GLY A 163 -9.10 26.05 -12.81
CA GLY A 163 -8.36 25.11 -11.97
C GLY A 163 -6.99 24.82 -12.59
N VAL A 164 -5.93 24.93 -11.80
CA VAL A 164 -4.57 24.56 -12.20
C VAL A 164 -4.48 23.04 -12.19
N SER A 165 -4.46 22.41 -13.37
CA SER A 165 -4.15 20.99 -13.50
C SER A 165 -2.68 20.80 -13.21
N VAL A 166 -2.36 20.03 -12.17
CA VAL A 166 -0.99 19.57 -11.92
C VAL A 166 -0.72 18.46 -12.94
N ASP A 167 0.16 18.74 -13.90
CA ASP A 167 0.57 17.83 -14.97
C ASP A 167 1.14 16.53 -14.38
N SER A 168 0.41 15.44 -14.57
CA SER A 168 0.94 14.07 -14.51
C SER A 168 0.81 13.48 -15.90
N GLY A 169 1.84 13.68 -16.73
CA GLY A 169 1.86 13.21 -18.11
C GLY A 169 1.75 11.69 -18.18
N CYS A 170 0.69 11.18 -18.85
CA CYS A 170 0.63 9.81 -19.34
C CYS A 170 -0.50 9.66 -20.38
N SER A 171 -0.24 8.85 -21.40
CA SER A 171 -1.08 8.59 -22.58
C SER A 171 -2.25 7.66 -22.24
N SER A 172 -3.44 7.94 -22.79
CA SER A 172 -4.70 7.28 -22.43
C SER A 172 -5.03 6.03 -23.27
N ILE A 173 -5.34 4.93 -22.62
CA ILE A 173 -6.25 3.89 -23.13
C ILE A 173 -7.57 4.07 -22.38
N SER A 174 -8.64 4.50 -23.04
CA SER A 174 -9.95 4.60 -22.41
C SER A 174 -10.62 3.23 -22.44
N LEU A 175 -10.66 2.54 -21.30
CA LEU A 175 -11.60 1.45 -21.04
C LEU A 175 -13.01 2.05 -21.03
N GLN A 176 -13.60 2.20 -22.22
CA GLN A 176 -14.79 3.01 -22.44
C GLN A 176 -16.08 2.44 -21.82
N ASN A 177 -16.08 1.21 -21.30
CA ASN A 177 -17.32 0.57 -20.84
C ASN A 177 -17.34 0.15 -19.36
N ASN A 178 -16.28 0.31 -18.58
CA ASN A 178 -16.29 -0.01 -17.15
C ASN A 178 -15.62 1.11 -16.36
N LYS A 179 -16.43 1.98 -15.73
CA LYS A 179 -15.98 3.07 -14.84
C LYS A 179 -15.51 2.52 -13.48
N VAL A 180 -14.59 1.56 -13.50
CA VAL A 180 -13.92 1.04 -12.29
C VAL A 180 -12.69 1.89 -12.04
N CYS A 181 -12.44 2.31 -10.79
CA CYS A 181 -11.18 2.94 -10.42
C CYS A 181 -10.71 2.46 -9.05
N GLY A 182 -9.41 2.25 -8.88
CA GLY A 182 -8.84 1.88 -7.59
C GLY A 182 -8.61 3.10 -6.72
N LEU A 183 -9.08 3.10 -5.47
CA LEU A 183 -8.87 4.16 -4.48
C LEU A 183 -7.99 3.66 -3.33
N THR A 184 -7.08 4.48 -2.83
CA THR A 184 -6.11 4.09 -1.80
C THR A 184 -6.29 4.85 -0.49
N GLN A 185 -5.75 4.32 0.61
CA GLN A 185 -5.65 5.05 1.89
C GLN A 185 -4.99 6.43 1.75
N TYR A 186 -3.97 6.53 0.88
CA TYR A 186 -3.24 7.78 0.67
C TYR A 186 -4.12 8.85 0.04
N ASP A 187 -4.99 8.47 -0.91
CA ASP A 187 -5.93 9.39 -1.54
C ASP A 187 -6.91 9.96 -0.51
N VAL A 188 -7.42 9.11 0.40
CA VAL A 188 -8.32 9.52 1.48
C VAL A 188 -7.61 10.43 2.49
N VAL A 189 -6.39 10.09 2.93
CA VAL A 189 -5.62 10.94 3.84
C VAL A 189 -5.31 12.30 3.20
N ARG A 190 -4.98 12.32 1.90
CA ARG A 190 -4.76 13.55 1.15
C ARG A 190 -6.03 14.42 1.06
N PHE A 191 -7.18 13.79 0.85
CA PHE A 191 -8.47 14.46 0.85
C PHE A 191 -8.82 15.05 2.23
N ILE A 192 -8.63 14.27 3.29
CA ILE A 192 -8.86 14.72 4.67
C ILE A 192 -7.94 15.89 5.01
N GLN A 193 -6.66 15.82 4.64
CA GLN A 193 -5.71 16.91 4.88
C GLN A 193 -6.10 18.20 4.13
N HIS A 194 -6.68 18.08 2.93
CA HIS A 194 -7.19 19.23 2.18
C HIS A 194 -8.32 19.95 2.93
N HIS A 195 -9.13 19.19 3.67
CA HIS A 195 -10.24 19.67 4.50
C HIS A 195 -9.85 19.83 5.97
N ASN A 196 -8.57 20.05 6.27
CA ASN A 196 -8.05 20.13 7.64
C ASN A 196 -8.77 21.19 8.52
N HIS A 197 -9.23 22.29 7.92
CA HIS A 197 -9.94 23.37 8.61
C HIS A 197 -11.25 22.91 9.27
N GLU A 198 -11.81 21.79 8.82
CA GLU A 198 -13.05 21.22 9.37
C GLU A 198 -12.82 20.24 10.51
N LEU A 199 -11.58 19.75 10.67
CA LEU A 199 -11.22 18.74 11.66
C LEU A 199 -10.96 19.35 13.05
N GLY A 200 -10.76 20.68 13.11
CA GLY A 200 -10.55 21.41 14.36
C GLY A 200 -9.38 20.87 15.18
N SER A 201 -9.58 20.78 16.51
CA SER A 201 -8.54 20.35 17.46
C SER A 201 -8.12 18.88 17.33
N SER A 202 -8.84 18.05 16.54
CA SER A 202 -8.45 16.66 16.31
C SER A 202 -7.05 16.55 15.68
N LEU A 203 -6.63 17.57 14.93
CA LEU A 203 -5.31 17.66 14.29
C LEU A 203 -4.18 18.09 15.22
N ASP A 204 -4.51 18.72 16.35
CA ASP A 204 -3.55 19.12 17.40
C ASP A 204 -3.22 17.97 18.35
N THR A 205 -3.84 16.80 18.13
CA THR A 205 -3.59 15.58 18.91
C THR A 205 -2.09 15.23 18.90
N PRO A 206 -1.45 15.05 20.07
CA PRO A 206 -0.07 14.60 20.16
C PRO A 206 0.10 13.22 19.50
N ILE A 207 1.15 13.05 18.71
CA ILE A 207 1.34 11.84 17.89
C ILE A 207 1.39 10.56 18.72
N MET A 208 1.89 10.64 19.96
CA MET A 208 1.95 9.50 20.87
C MET A 208 0.58 8.89 21.16
N SER A 209 -0.49 9.69 21.11
CA SER A 209 -1.85 9.19 21.31
C SER A 209 -2.50 8.62 20.05
N VAL A 210 -1.95 8.94 18.87
CA VAL A 210 -2.37 8.37 17.58
C VAL A 210 -1.62 7.07 17.30
N ALA A 211 -0.36 7.00 17.71
CA ALA A 211 0.46 5.82 17.62
C ALA A 211 -0.21 4.68 18.39
N ARG A 212 -1.00 3.87 17.70
CA ARG A 212 -1.46 2.61 18.26
C ARG A 212 -0.21 1.78 18.40
N THR A 213 0.22 1.55 19.63
CA THR A 213 1.10 0.41 19.88
C THR A 213 0.29 -0.77 19.39
N HIS A 214 0.60 -1.30 18.19
CA HIS A 214 -0.02 -2.52 17.69
C HIS A 214 -0.08 -3.47 18.88
N ALA A 215 -1.31 -3.86 19.27
CA ALA A 215 -1.53 -4.64 20.48
C ALA A 215 -0.47 -5.74 20.49
N PRO A 216 0.34 -5.87 21.54
CA PRO A 216 1.50 -6.75 21.52
C PRO A 216 1.05 -8.13 21.05
N LEU A 217 1.51 -8.53 19.86
CA LEU A 217 1.10 -9.76 19.17
C LEU A 217 1.52 -11.03 19.94
N SER A 218 2.13 -10.88 21.12
CA SER A 218 2.38 -11.96 22.05
C SER A 218 2.17 -11.51 23.50
N PRO A 219 1.32 -12.19 24.29
CA PRO A 219 1.10 -11.89 25.70
C PRO A 219 2.34 -12.13 26.59
N SER A 220 3.43 -12.68 26.04
CA SER A 220 4.59 -13.13 26.81
C SER A 220 5.76 -12.14 26.85
N ALA A 221 5.77 -11.10 26.02
CA ALA A 221 6.80 -10.06 26.04
C ALA A 221 6.15 -8.68 25.91
N ARG A 222 6.16 -7.89 26.98
CA ARG A 222 5.65 -6.52 26.94
C ARG A 222 6.43 -5.71 25.88
N GLY A 223 5.72 -5.34 24.82
CA GLY A 223 5.76 -3.99 24.26
C GLY A 223 6.91 -3.58 23.33
N HIS A 224 7.72 -4.50 22.81
CA HIS A 224 8.72 -4.13 21.81
C HIS A 224 8.16 -4.27 20.40
N MET A 225 8.21 -3.18 19.63
CA MET A 225 7.85 -3.18 18.22
C MET A 225 8.72 -4.20 17.46
N PRO A 226 8.13 -5.06 16.60
CA PRO A 226 8.91 -5.94 15.75
C PRO A 226 9.93 -5.14 14.93
N HIS A 227 11.19 -5.56 14.99
CA HIS A 227 12.28 -4.94 14.26
C HIS A 227 13.23 -6.02 13.75
N ILE A 228 14.07 -5.63 12.81
CA ILE A 228 15.16 -6.45 12.31
C ILE A 228 16.47 -5.67 12.43
N THR A 229 17.56 -6.38 12.59
CA THR A 229 18.90 -5.81 12.55
C THR A 229 19.43 -5.84 11.12
N VAL A 230 20.50 -5.07 10.87
CA VAL A 230 21.24 -5.13 9.59
C VAL A 230 21.79 -6.53 9.25
N ARG A 231 21.81 -7.47 10.20
CA ARG A 231 22.31 -8.84 10.03
C ARG A 231 21.22 -9.83 9.62
N ASN A 232 19.95 -9.52 9.85
CA ASN A 232 18.86 -10.41 9.46
C ASN A 232 18.80 -10.54 7.93
N THR A 233 18.41 -11.70 7.43
CA THR A 233 18.21 -11.92 5.99
C THR A 233 16.91 -11.26 5.51
N ALA A 234 16.84 -10.93 4.22
CA ALA A 234 15.63 -10.39 3.64
C ALA A 234 14.45 -11.39 3.71
N LEU A 235 14.71 -12.71 3.54
CA LEU A 235 13.70 -13.74 3.71
C LEU A 235 13.11 -13.73 5.12
N HIS A 236 13.96 -13.69 6.15
CA HIS A 236 13.51 -13.59 7.54
C HIS A 236 12.66 -12.34 7.77
N ALA A 237 13.06 -11.21 7.20
CA ALA A 237 12.31 -9.96 7.30
C ALA A 237 10.93 -10.05 6.62
N LEU A 238 10.80 -10.72 5.47
CA LEU A 238 9.52 -10.93 4.79
C LEU A 238 8.59 -11.86 5.58
N VAL A 239 9.14 -12.93 6.15
CA VAL A 239 8.41 -13.83 7.07
C VAL A 239 7.90 -13.06 8.28
N LEU A 240 8.75 -12.25 8.90
CA LEU A 240 8.36 -11.42 10.05
C LEU A 240 7.30 -10.36 9.67
N LEU A 241 7.36 -9.78 8.46
CA LEU A 241 6.33 -8.88 7.95
C LEU A 241 4.97 -9.57 7.82
N ARG A 242 4.94 -10.78 7.25
CA ARG A 242 3.72 -11.60 7.14
C ARG A 242 3.16 -11.92 8.52
N ASP A 243 3.99 -12.49 9.40
CA ASP A 243 3.56 -13.01 10.70
C ASP A 243 3.11 -11.88 11.65
N SER A 244 3.70 -10.69 11.51
CA SER A 244 3.29 -9.51 12.28
C SER A 244 2.18 -8.69 11.62
N HIS A 245 1.71 -9.08 10.43
CA HIS A 245 0.78 -8.32 9.60
C HIS A 245 1.21 -6.86 9.36
N ASN A 246 2.51 -6.60 9.39
CA ASN A 246 3.07 -5.28 9.17
C ASN A 246 3.40 -5.10 7.68
N SER A 247 3.33 -3.86 7.21
CA SER A 247 3.71 -3.51 5.84
C SER A 247 5.18 -3.07 5.71
N ALA A 248 5.84 -2.72 6.81
CA ALA A 248 7.28 -2.50 6.92
C ALA A 248 7.79 -2.79 8.33
N LEU A 249 9.09 -3.04 8.44
CA LEU A 249 9.83 -3.22 9.69
C LEU A 249 10.96 -2.18 9.75
N PRO A 250 11.26 -1.64 10.94
CA PRO A 250 12.45 -0.83 11.12
C PRO A 250 13.68 -1.74 11.09
N VAL A 251 14.70 -1.29 10.36
CA VAL A 251 16.04 -1.88 10.35
C VAL A 251 16.91 -1.10 11.32
N VAL A 252 17.41 -1.76 12.36
CA VAL A 252 18.22 -1.13 13.40
C VAL A 252 19.68 -1.60 13.37
N ASP A 253 20.57 -0.77 13.90
CA ASP A 253 21.96 -1.12 14.14
C ASP A 253 22.16 -1.94 15.45
N SER A 254 23.41 -2.11 15.87
CA SER A 254 23.74 -2.82 17.13
C SER A 254 23.32 -2.08 18.39
N ASP A 255 23.15 -0.76 18.32
CA ASP A 255 22.73 0.09 19.43
C ASP A 255 21.19 0.26 19.46
N GLY A 256 20.49 -0.36 18.49
CA GLY A 256 19.05 -0.30 18.33
C GLY A 256 18.56 0.98 17.64
N ARG A 257 19.45 1.78 17.06
CA ARG A 257 19.07 3.02 16.35
C ARG A 257 18.50 2.70 14.98
N LEU A 258 17.51 3.47 14.56
CA LEU A 258 16.88 3.31 13.25
C LEU A 258 17.86 3.68 12.12
N VAL A 259 18.19 2.69 11.28
CA VAL A 259 19.06 2.87 10.11
C VAL A 259 18.22 3.14 8.85
N THR A 260 17.24 2.28 8.59
CA THR A 260 16.34 2.34 7.43
C THR A 260 15.05 1.57 7.75
N GLU A 261 14.14 1.47 6.79
CA GLU A 261 13.02 0.53 6.83
C GLU A 261 13.18 -0.59 5.79
N PHE A 262 12.56 -1.73 6.06
CA PHE A 262 12.37 -2.84 5.12
C PHE A 262 10.89 -3.06 4.90
N ALA A 263 10.42 -2.97 3.66
CA ALA A 263 8.99 -3.02 3.34
C ALA A 263 8.69 -4.10 2.29
N ALA A 264 7.46 -4.61 2.29
CA ALA A 264 7.02 -5.60 1.30
C ALA A 264 7.17 -5.09 -0.15
N THR A 265 7.08 -3.77 -0.36
CA THR A 265 7.28 -3.12 -1.67
C THR A 265 8.66 -3.32 -2.27
N MET A 266 9.63 -3.82 -1.49
CA MET A 266 10.96 -4.20 -1.97
C MET A 266 10.95 -5.48 -2.80
N LEU A 267 9.90 -6.31 -2.69
CA LEU A 267 9.73 -7.50 -3.52
C LEU A 267 9.53 -7.20 -5.00
N ARG A 268 9.11 -5.98 -5.37
CA ARG A 268 8.80 -5.63 -6.76
C ARG A 268 9.98 -5.84 -7.72
N GLY A 269 11.21 -5.74 -7.23
CA GLY A 269 12.41 -5.98 -8.05
C GLY A 269 12.86 -7.45 -8.11
N LEU A 270 12.13 -8.37 -7.48
CA LEU A 270 12.50 -9.78 -7.41
C LEU A 270 12.18 -10.48 -8.73
N THR A 271 13.13 -11.31 -9.19
CA THR A 271 13.05 -12.10 -10.41
C THR A 271 13.49 -13.53 -10.13
N HIS A 272 13.18 -14.48 -11.01
CA HIS A 272 13.64 -15.86 -10.86
C HIS A 272 15.17 -15.98 -10.75
N ASN A 273 15.92 -15.06 -11.37
CA ASN A 273 17.39 -15.01 -11.30
C ASN A 273 17.94 -14.32 -10.04
N SER A 274 17.08 -13.68 -9.25
CA SER A 274 17.49 -12.89 -8.08
C SER A 274 16.83 -13.35 -6.78
N ILE A 275 16.02 -14.41 -6.81
CA ILE A 275 15.37 -14.96 -5.61
C ILE A 275 16.40 -15.39 -4.54
N GLY A 276 17.59 -15.85 -4.95
CA GLY A 276 18.71 -16.11 -4.03
C GLY A 276 19.14 -14.90 -3.18
N LEU A 277 18.88 -13.66 -3.64
CA LEU A 277 19.18 -12.47 -2.83
C LEU A 277 18.37 -12.41 -1.53
N LEU A 278 17.24 -13.11 -1.42
CA LEU A 278 16.46 -13.19 -0.19
C LEU A 278 17.27 -13.80 0.97
N GLY A 279 18.25 -14.66 0.68
CA GLY A 279 19.16 -15.24 1.66
C GLY A 279 20.25 -14.28 2.14
N LYS A 280 20.41 -13.09 1.53
CA LYS A 280 21.41 -12.08 1.93
C LYS A 280 20.89 -11.23 3.10
N PRO A 281 21.80 -10.63 3.90
CA PRO A 281 21.45 -9.59 4.86
C PRO A 281 20.65 -8.46 4.20
N VAL A 282 19.68 -7.89 4.91
CA VAL A 282 18.69 -6.93 4.38
C VAL A 282 19.33 -5.81 3.56
N LEU A 283 20.39 -5.17 4.05
CA LEU A 283 21.06 -4.09 3.30
C LEU A 283 21.72 -4.61 2.03
N ALA A 284 22.36 -5.78 2.08
CA ALA A 284 22.98 -6.40 0.90
C ALA A 284 21.92 -6.82 -0.14
N TYR A 285 20.76 -7.29 0.30
CA TYR A 285 19.60 -7.55 -0.57
C TYR A 285 19.14 -6.27 -1.27
N MET A 286 18.93 -5.18 -0.53
CA MET A 286 18.50 -3.90 -1.10
C MET A 286 19.49 -3.37 -2.15
N PHE A 287 20.80 -3.45 -1.86
CA PHE A 287 21.84 -3.08 -2.83
C PHE A 287 21.88 -4.03 -4.03
N GLY A 288 21.71 -5.33 -3.82
CA GLY A 288 21.68 -6.34 -4.89
C GLY A 288 20.55 -6.09 -5.89
N LEU A 289 19.38 -5.66 -5.41
CA LEU A 289 18.25 -5.25 -6.25
C LEU A 289 18.35 -3.82 -6.79
N ARG A 290 19.47 -3.11 -6.54
CA ARG A 290 19.67 -1.70 -6.91
C ARG A 290 18.58 -0.77 -6.36
N MET A 291 18.00 -1.14 -5.23
CA MET A 291 17.01 -0.32 -4.56
C MET A 291 17.67 0.88 -3.88
N ARG A 292 16.98 2.02 -3.92
CA ARG A 292 17.41 3.18 -3.12
C ARG A 292 17.12 2.88 -1.65
N VAL A 293 18.15 2.93 -0.81
CA VAL A 293 17.99 2.96 0.65
C VAL A 293 17.48 4.35 1.00
N LEU A 294 16.18 4.45 1.28
CA LEU A 294 15.55 5.72 1.62
C LEU A 294 15.73 6.01 3.11
N SER A 295 16.01 7.26 3.44
CA SER A 295 15.96 7.70 4.84
C SER A 295 14.50 7.63 5.33
N PRO A 296 14.22 6.90 6.42
CA PRO A 296 12.87 6.78 6.94
C PRO A 296 12.34 8.14 7.39
N TYR A 297 11.03 8.36 7.27
CA TYR A 297 10.42 9.56 7.83
C TYR A 297 10.32 9.42 9.35
N VAL A 298 11.19 10.14 10.07
CA VAL A 298 11.28 10.11 11.53
C VAL A 298 10.45 11.23 12.15
N VAL A 299 9.75 10.91 13.24
CA VAL A 299 8.98 11.86 14.06
C VAL A 299 9.29 11.66 15.54
N HIS A 300 9.06 12.72 16.33
CA HIS A 300 9.29 12.72 17.79
C HIS A 300 7.99 12.95 18.56
N GLU A 301 8.03 12.71 19.87
CA GLU A 301 6.85 12.77 20.76
C GLU A 301 6.13 14.13 20.80
N ASN A 302 6.84 15.21 20.46
CA ASN A 302 6.29 16.57 20.43
C ASN A 302 5.55 16.91 19.12
N PHE A 303 5.52 16.01 18.15
CA PHE A 303 4.79 16.22 16.89
C PHE A 303 3.28 16.09 17.12
N THR A 304 2.50 16.87 16.37
CA THR A 304 1.05 16.72 16.27
C THR A 304 0.66 15.86 15.07
N LEU A 305 -0.57 15.34 15.07
CA LEU A 305 -1.13 14.60 13.94
C LEU A 305 -1.06 15.41 12.64
N SER A 306 -1.38 16.71 12.67
CA SER A 306 -1.32 17.60 11.50
C SER A 306 0.07 17.63 10.86
N GLN A 307 1.11 17.72 11.69
CA GLN A 307 2.50 17.75 11.23
C GLN A 307 2.89 16.41 10.60
N VAL A 308 2.50 15.29 11.23
CA VAL A 308 2.78 13.96 10.70
C VAL A 308 2.06 13.72 9.38
N MET A 309 0.77 14.02 9.27
CA MET A 309 0.00 13.92 8.02
C MET A 309 0.63 14.75 6.89
N SER A 310 1.00 15.99 7.17
CA SER A 310 1.66 16.87 6.20
C SER A 310 3.00 16.30 5.73
N GLY A 311 3.79 15.73 6.66
CA GLY A 311 5.05 15.09 6.33
C GLY A 311 4.89 13.81 5.50
N LEU A 312 3.93 12.94 5.85
CA LEU A 312 3.61 11.73 5.09
C LEU A 312 3.30 12.05 3.62
N LEU A 313 2.45 13.05 3.39
CA LEU A 313 2.04 13.47 2.04
C LEU A 313 3.18 14.17 1.29
N ARG A 314 3.95 15.04 1.96
CA ARG A 314 5.06 15.76 1.33
C ARG A 314 6.20 14.83 0.92
N MET A 315 6.49 13.83 1.75
CA MET A 315 7.55 12.85 1.50
C MET A 315 7.08 11.68 0.63
N ASN A 316 5.79 11.65 0.25
CA ASN A 316 5.15 10.55 -0.46
C ASN A 316 5.40 9.18 0.23
N CYS A 317 5.37 9.16 1.56
CA CYS A 317 5.58 7.96 2.35
C CYS A 317 4.28 7.50 3.03
N ARG A 318 4.21 6.20 3.33
CA ARG A 318 3.01 5.57 3.92
C ARG A 318 3.05 5.45 5.44
N ARG A 319 4.19 5.78 6.04
CA ARG A 319 4.41 5.66 7.47
C ARG A 319 5.44 6.66 7.96
N ALA A 320 5.36 6.95 9.24
CA ALA A 320 6.36 7.68 10.01
C ALA A 320 6.83 6.80 11.18
N TRP A 321 8.12 6.87 11.50
CA TRP A 321 8.71 6.15 12.62
C TRP A 321 8.86 7.10 13.81
N LEU A 322 8.13 6.82 14.89
CA LEU A 322 8.29 7.54 16.14
C LEU A 322 9.53 6.98 16.84
N VAL A 323 10.49 7.86 17.12
CA VAL A 323 11.74 7.49 17.80
C VAL A 323 11.89 8.20 19.15
N ASP A 324 12.65 7.58 20.04
CA ASP A 324 13.07 8.18 21.30
C ASP A 324 14.22 9.20 21.11
N ARG A 325 14.81 9.66 22.22
CA ARG A 325 15.92 10.62 22.21
C ARG A 325 17.23 10.03 21.69
N GLU A 326 17.34 8.71 21.70
CA GLU A 326 18.50 7.96 21.22
C GLU A 326 18.28 7.44 19.78
N GLU A 327 17.24 7.92 19.09
CA GLU A 327 16.85 7.51 17.73
C GLU A 327 16.45 6.02 17.61
N ARG A 328 16.03 5.41 18.72
CA ARG A 328 15.51 4.03 18.72
C ARG A 328 14.02 4.06 18.38
N PRO A 329 13.55 3.16 17.49
CA PRO A 329 12.17 3.18 17.04
C PRO A 329 11.23 2.67 18.15
N VAL A 330 10.28 3.52 18.54
CA VAL A 330 9.29 3.28 19.60
C VAL A 330 7.98 2.76 19.01
N ALA A 331 7.52 3.40 17.94
CA ALA A 331 6.28 3.04 17.26
C ALA A 331 6.33 3.40 15.76
N VAL A 332 5.36 2.89 15.02
CA VAL A 332 5.09 3.28 13.63
C VAL A 332 3.73 3.96 13.57
N ILE A 333 3.63 5.05 12.82
CA ILE A 333 2.36 5.70 12.49
C ILE A 333 2.12 5.50 11.00
N SER A 334 1.21 4.60 10.67
CA SER A 334 0.80 4.31 9.31
C SER A 334 -0.39 5.16 8.86
N LEU A 335 -0.70 5.15 7.57
CA LEU A 335 -1.96 5.73 7.07
C LEU A 335 -3.19 5.08 7.71
N THR A 336 -3.14 3.78 8.03
CA THR A 336 -4.21 3.09 8.76
C THR A 336 -4.43 3.74 10.13
N ASP A 337 -3.38 4.05 10.88
CA ASP A 337 -3.48 4.69 12.20
C ASP A 337 -4.08 6.10 12.10
N VAL A 338 -3.65 6.86 11.10
CA VAL A 338 -4.20 8.19 10.78
C VAL A 338 -5.70 8.09 10.49
N LEU A 339 -6.12 7.18 9.62
CA LEU A 339 -7.53 6.97 9.28
C LEU A 339 -8.35 6.55 10.49
N ASN A 340 -7.80 5.65 11.31
CA ASN A 340 -8.46 5.13 12.50
C ASN A 340 -8.62 6.17 13.63
N HIS A 341 -7.84 7.25 13.62
CA HIS A 341 -8.00 8.37 14.54
C HIS A 341 -9.29 9.17 14.28
N PHE A 342 -9.77 9.20 13.03
CA PHE A 342 -10.96 9.96 12.65
C PHE A 342 -12.28 9.21 12.85
N LEU A 343 -12.23 7.92 13.20
CA LEU A 343 -13.39 7.08 13.56
C LEU A 343 -13.84 7.34 15.02
#